data_AF-A0A3D2W0D9-F1
#
_entry.id   AF-A0A3D2W0D9-F1
#
_cell.length_a   1.000
_cell.length_b   1.000
_cell.length_c   1.000
_cell.angle_alpha   90.00
_cell.angle_beta   90.00
_cell.angle_gamma   90.00
#
_symmetry.space_group_name_H-M   'P 1'
#
loop_
_entity.id
_entity.type
_entity.pdbx_description
1 polymer ?
#
loop_
_entity_poly.entity_id
_entity_poly.type
_entity_poly.pdbx_seq_one_letter_code
_entity_poly.pdbx_strand_id
1 'polypeptide(L)'
;MSTNPKDRAALVVAAFVGALLPASAAAQAKPEDEIVVTAPIEGSRIESLQGATVLGRDDIVESLNGGLGDTLDAQPGVTTTFFGAGASRPI
;
A
#
# COMPACT_ATOMS: atom_id res chain seq x y z
N MET A 1 38.80 43.37 -24.64
CA MET A 1 38.48 42.47 -23.52
C MET A 1 38.72 41.04 -23.98
N SER A 2 39.99 40.60 -23.97
CA SER A 2 40.41 39.30 -24.52
C SER A 2 40.38 38.27 -23.41
N THR A 3 39.41 37.35 -23.44
CA THR A 3 39.33 36.25 -22.46
C THR A 3 40.40 35.22 -22.77
N ASN A 4 41.19 34.85 -21.75
CA ASN A 4 42.34 33.96 -21.92
C ASN A 4 41.86 32.52 -22.24
N PRO A 5 42.62 31.73 -23.01
CA PRO A 5 42.25 30.34 -23.33
C PRO A 5 42.10 29.46 -22.08
N LYS A 6 42.78 29.81 -20.98
CA LYS A 6 42.63 29.17 -19.67
C LYS A 6 41.24 29.36 -19.06
N ASP A 7 40.63 30.53 -19.25
CA ASP A 7 39.28 30.83 -18.74
C ASP A 7 38.21 30.05 -19.52
N ARG A 8 38.45 29.82 -20.82
CA ARG A 8 37.58 28.98 -21.66
C ARG A 8 37.66 27.51 -21.27
N ALA A 9 38.87 27.02 -21.01
CA ALA A 9 39.07 25.64 -20.54
C ALA A 9 38.42 25.41 -19.17
N ALA A 10 38.56 26.37 -18.23
CA ALA A 10 37.92 26.32 -16.93
C ALA A 10 36.38 26.30 -17.04
N LEU A 11 35.81 27.11 -17.93
CA LEU A 11 34.37 27.14 -18.19
C LEU A 11 33.85 25.81 -18.76
N VAL A 12 34.59 25.19 -19.69
CA VAL A 12 34.21 23.90 -20.31
C VAL A 12 34.29 22.76 -19.30
N VAL A 13 35.31 22.75 -18.44
CA VAL A 13 35.44 21.74 -17.37
C VAL A 13 34.33 21.87 -16.34
N ALA A 14 33.99 23.10 -15.93
CA ALA A 14 32.89 23.33 -14.98
C ALA A 14 31.53 22.88 -15.53
N ALA A 15 31.28 23.10 -16.83
CA ALA A 15 30.05 22.66 -17.49
C ALA A 15 29.95 21.11 -17.60
N PHE A 16 31.08 20.42 -17.80
CA PHE A 16 31.11 18.95 -17.88
C PHE A 16 30.89 18.29 -16.52
N VAL A 17 31.39 18.87 -15.43
CA VAL A 17 31.21 18.34 -14.08
C VAL A 17 29.76 18.45 -13.61
N GLY A 18 29.04 19.51 -14.00
CA GLY A 18 27.62 19.67 -13.66
C GLY A 18 26.69 18.66 -14.35
N ALA A 19 27.09 18.14 -15.52
CA ALA A 19 26.29 17.21 -16.30
C ALA A 19 26.35 15.75 -15.80
N LEU A 20 27.26 15.42 -14.88
CA LEU A 20 27.41 14.07 -14.32
C LEU A 20 26.66 13.86 -13.01
N LEU A 21 25.92 14.85 -12.51
CA LEU A 21 25.12 14.71 -11.30
C LEU A 21 23.91 13.81 -11.60
N PRO A 22 23.75 12.66 -10.92
CA PRO A 22 22.57 11.83 -11.10
C PRO A 22 21.36 12.62 -10.59
N ALA A 23 20.40 12.86 -11.48
CA ALA A 23 19.10 13.39 -11.09
C ALA A 23 18.36 12.29 -10.32
N SER A 24 18.40 12.34 -8.99
CA SER A 24 17.64 11.44 -8.12
C SER A 24 16.15 11.71 -8.33
N ALA A 25 15.48 10.87 -9.12
CA ALA A 25 14.04 10.88 -9.24
C ALA A 25 13.43 10.37 -7.92
N ALA A 26 12.97 11.30 -7.08
CA ALA A 26 12.19 10.95 -5.90
C ALA A 26 10.78 10.57 -6.36
N ALA A 27 10.55 9.28 -6.59
CA ALA A 27 9.20 8.76 -6.83
C ALA A 27 8.35 9.04 -5.57
N GLN A 28 7.32 9.86 -5.72
CA GLN A 28 6.37 10.13 -4.64
C GLN A 28 5.65 8.82 -4.31
N ALA A 29 5.91 8.27 -3.13
CA ALA A 29 5.14 7.14 -2.60
C ALA A 29 3.71 7.61 -2.37
N LYS A 30 2.81 7.28 -3.30
CA LYS A 30 1.38 7.52 -3.12
C LYS A 30 0.88 6.51 -2.08
N PRO A 31 0.13 6.92 -1.04
CA PRO A 31 -0.55 5.95 -0.18
C PRO A 31 -1.48 5.09 -1.05
N GLU A 32 -1.42 3.77 -0.83
CA GLU A 32 -2.31 2.81 -1.48
C GLU A 32 -3.75 3.12 -1.03
N ASP A 33 -4.67 3.31 -1.98
CA ASP A 33 -6.08 3.57 -1.68
C ASP A 33 -6.73 2.24 -1.24
N GLU A 34 -7.12 2.11 0.04
CA GLU A 34 -7.78 0.90 0.57
C GLU A 34 -9.25 0.86 0.12
N ILE A 35 -9.57 -0.02 -0.83
CA ILE A 35 -10.92 -0.21 -1.36
C ILE A 35 -11.57 -1.41 -0.65
N VAL A 36 -12.64 -1.15 0.10
CA VAL A 36 -13.44 -2.19 0.76
C VAL A 36 -14.60 -2.57 -0.15
N VAL A 37 -14.60 -3.80 -0.66
CA VAL A 37 -15.68 -4.33 -1.50
C VAL A 37 -16.45 -5.37 -0.70
N THR A 38 -17.49 -4.94 0.00
CA THR A 38 -18.54 -5.83 0.52
C THR A 38 -19.64 -5.97 -0.54
N ALA A 39 -20.37 -7.11 -0.54
CA ALA A 39 -21.43 -7.40 -1.53
C ALA A 39 -22.34 -6.19 -1.84
N PRO A 40 -22.85 -6.10 -3.08
CA PRO A 40 -22.73 -4.94 -3.96
C PRO A 40 -23.17 -3.63 -3.30
N ILE A 41 -22.24 -2.97 -2.59
CA ILE A 41 -22.26 -1.53 -2.36
C ILE A 41 -20.82 -1.07 -2.48
N GLU A 42 -20.45 -0.57 -3.67
CA GLU A 42 -19.22 0.19 -3.85
C GLU A 42 -19.33 1.46 -3.02
N GLY A 43 -18.55 1.53 -1.95
CA GLY A 43 -18.46 2.71 -1.09
C GLY A 43 -17.16 2.62 -0.30
N SER A 44 -16.25 3.57 -0.52
CA SER A 44 -15.07 3.72 0.32
C SER A 44 -15.49 3.81 1.78
N ARG A 45 -14.66 3.33 2.74
CA ARG A 45 -14.96 3.37 4.19
C ARG A 45 -15.50 4.73 4.67
N ILE A 46 -15.13 5.82 4.00
CA ILE A 46 -15.55 7.19 4.29
C ILE A 46 -17.05 7.44 4.02
N GLU A 47 -17.68 6.68 3.12
CA GLU A 47 -19.11 6.80 2.77
C GLU A 47 -20.00 5.90 3.65
N SER A 48 -19.42 4.89 4.31
CA SER A 48 -20.10 4.08 5.30
C SER A 48 -20.10 4.79 6.66
N LEU A 49 -21.25 5.33 7.07
CA LEU A 49 -21.46 5.85 8.44
C LEU A 49 -21.42 4.75 9.51
N GLN A 50 -21.23 3.49 9.12
CA GLN A 50 -21.17 2.31 9.98
C GLN A 50 -19.72 1.83 10.11
N GLY A 51 -19.31 1.48 11.33
CA GLY A 51 -17.98 0.90 11.57
C GLY A 51 -17.81 -0.43 10.84
N ALA A 52 -16.75 -0.55 10.05
CA ALA A 52 -16.38 -1.77 9.33
C ALA A 52 -14.98 -2.19 9.74
N THR A 53 -14.76 -3.49 9.94
CA THR A 53 -13.42 -4.05 10.13
C THR A 53 -12.94 -4.67 8.83
N VAL A 54 -11.68 -4.41 8.47
CA VAL A 54 -11.03 -5.00 7.30
C VAL A 54 -9.90 -5.87 7.79
N LEU A 55 -9.88 -7.11 7.32
CA LEU A 55 -8.80 -8.04 7.60
C LEU A 55 -7.87 -8.07 6.40
N GLY A 56 -6.63 -7.62 6.59
CA GLY A 56 -5.62 -7.54 5.54
C GLY A 56 -5.06 -8.92 5.19
N ARG A 57 -4.37 -9.02 4.05
CA ARG A 57 -3.79 -10.30 3.60
C ARG A 57 -2.80 -10.89 4.60
N ASP A 58 -1.93 -10.07 5.16
CA ASP A 58 -0.89 -10.54 6.09
C ASP A 58 -1.54 -11.01 7.41
N ASP A 59 -2.54 -10.29 7.88
CA ASP A 59 -3.34 -10.67 9.07
C ASP A 59 -4.09 -11.99 8.84
N ILE A 60 -4.66 -12.21 7.64
CA ILE A 60 -5.30 -13.47 7.29
C ILE A 60 -4.28 -14.61 7.36
N VAL A 61 -3.09 -14.44 6.78
CA VAL A 61 -2.08 -15.49 6.76
C VAL A 61 -1.61 -15.85 8.17
N GLU A 62 -1.51 -14.86 9.06
CA GLU A 62 -1.14 -15.08 10.46
C GLU A 62 -2.27 -15.75 11.26
N SER A 63 -3.52 -15.34 11.03
CA SER A 63 -4.68 -15.79 11.81
C SER A 63 -5.44 -16.97 11.19
N LEU A 64 -5.02 -17.49 10.04
CA LEU A 64 -5.72 -18.56 9.33
C LEU A 64 -5.76 -19.84 10.17
N ASN A 65 -6.97 -20.22 10.59
CA ASN A 65 -7.19 -21.39 11.43
C ASN A 65 -8.23 -22.30 10.79
N GLY A 66 -7.84 -23.41 10.16
CA GLY A 66 -8.73 -24.51 9.74
C GLY A 66 -9.81 -24.21 8.68
N GLY A 67 -10.35 -22.99 8.62
CA GLY A 67 -11.44 -22.51 7.79
C GLY A 67 -11.80 -21.04 8.10
N LEU A 68 -12.69 -20.45 7.30
CA LEU A 68 -13.02 -19.02 7.38
C LEU A 68 -13.76 -18.64 8.67
N GLY A 69 -14.73 -19.44 9.12
CA GLY A 69 -15.47 -19.13 10.35
C GLY A 69 -14.57 -19.09 11.58
N ASP A 70 -13.69 -20.08 11.73
CA ASP A 70 -12.75 -20.14 12.86
C ASP A 70 -11.73 -18.97 12.83
N THR A 71 -11.32 -18.55 11.63
CA THR A 71 -10.45 -17.38 11.45
C THR A 71 -11.16 -16.07 11.82
N LEU A 72 -12.47 -15.97 11.53
CA LEU A 72 -13.26 -14.76 11.80
C LEU A 72 -13.87 -14.73 13.22
N ASP A 73 -13.85 -15.82 13.98
CA ASP A 73 -14.42 -15.88 15.34
C ASP A 73 -13.72 -14.92 16.33
N ALA A 74 -12.45 -14.59 16.05
CA ALA A 74 -11.70 -13.60 16.82
C ALA A 74 -12.16 -12.16 16.57
N GLN A 75 -12.96 -11.92 15.53
CA GLN A 75 -13.40 -10.58 15.16
C GLN A 75 -14.63 -10.15 15.99
N PRO A 76 -14.57 -8.99 16.67
CA PRO A 76 -15.71 -8.46 17.41
C PRO A 76 -17.00 -8.41 16.57
N GLY A 77 -18.08 -8.97 17.12
CA GLY A 77 -19.40 -8.94 16.50
C GLY A 77 -19.65 -10.05 15.48
N VAL A 78 -18.66 -10.91 15.20
CA VAL A 78 -18.85 -12.13 14.40
C VAL A 78 -19.20 -13.29 15.32
N THR A 79 -20.14 -14.13 14.89
CA THR A 79 -20.37 -15.44 15.53
C THR A 79 -20.41 -16.52 14.46
N THR A 80 -19.76 -17.64 14.71
CA THR A 80 -19.70 -18.78 13.78
C THR A 80 -20.38 -20.01 14.38
N THR A 81 -21.03 -20.80 13.50
CA THR A 81 -21.53 -22.13 13.85
C THR A 81 -20.79 -23.20 13.05
N PHE A 82 -20.44 -24.30 13.71
CA PHE A 82 -19.68 -25.41 13.13
C PHE A 82 -20.61 -26.54 12.67
N PHE A 83 -20.45 -26.98 11.43
CA PHE A 83 -21.21 -28.08 10.83
C PHE A 83 -20.33 -29.26 10.35
N GLY A 84 -19.01 -29.14 10.43
CA GLY A 84 -18.04 -30.15 9.99
C GLY A 84 -16.69 -29.52 9.64
N ALA A 85 -15.65 -30.33 9.36
CA ALA A 85 -14.31 -29.81 9.04
C ALA A 85 -14.34 -28.84 7.86
N GLY A 86 -13.96 -27.58 8.09
CA GLY A 86 -14.00 -26.50 7.09
C GLY A 86 -15.40 -25.97 6.75
N ALA A 87 -16.46 -26.47 7.38
CA ALA A 87 -17.84 -26.05 7.17
C ALA A 87 -18.33 -25.17 8.34
N SER A 88 -18.31 -23.86 8.14
CA SER A 88 -18.78 -22.87 9.11
C SER A 88 -19.67 -21.81 8.47
N ARG A 89 -20.55 -21.22 9.29
CA ARG A 89 -21.44 -20.12 8.89
C ARG A 89 -21.20 -18.91 9.80
N PRO A 90 -20.28 -18.00 9.44
CA PRO A 90 -20.12 -16.74 10.15
C PRO A 90 -21.32 -15.83 9.85
N ILE A 91 -21.84 -15.18 10.89
CA ILE A 91 -22.88 -14.14 10.83
C ILE A 91 -22.41 -12.87 11.52
#